data_AF-A0A8S3BKK0-F1
#
_entry.id   AF-A0A8S3BKK0-F1
#
_cell.length_a   1.000
_cell.length_b   1.000
_cell.length_c   1.000
_cell.angle_alpha   90.00
_cell.angle_beta   90.00
_cell.angle_gamma   90.00
#
_symmetry.space_group_name_H-M   'P 1'
#
loop_
_entity.id
_entity.type
_entity.pdbx_description
1 polymer ?
#
loop_
_entity_poly.entity_id
_entity_poly.type
_entity_poly.pdbx_seq_one_letter_code
_entity_poly.pdbx_strand_id
1 'polypeptide(L)' 'ATFNFRPSVRPVQLELHIQGFNMTHNASRLIAMAKPVYQAINRHSPNQSVIVFVPSRKLSR' A
#
# COMPACT_ATOMS: atom_id res chain seq x y z
N ALA A 1 -13.57 8.26 32.90
CA ALA A 1 -12.83 9.23 32.06
C ALA A 1 -12.72 8.67 30.64
N THR A 2 -12.79 9.53 29.62
CA THR A 2 -12.73 9.11 28.21
C THR A 2 -11.41 9.54 27.60
N PHE A 3 -10.69 8.60 26.98
CA PHE A 3 -9.42 8.87 26.31
C PHE A 3 -9.60 8.71 24.79
N ASN A 4 -9.59 9.83 24.06
CA ASN A 4 -9.72 9.86 22.60
C ASN A 4 -8.41 10.38 21.98
N PHE A 5 -7.69 9.49 21.34
CA PHE A 5 -6.34 9.74 20.84
C PHE A 5 -6.33 9.99 19.32
N ARG A 6 -5.54 10.96 18.87
CA ARG A 6 -5.34 11.25 17.44
C ARG A 6 -4.50 10.14 16.80
N PRO A 7 -4.69 9.78 15.51
CA PRO A 7 -3.88 8.77 14.83
C PRO A 7 -2.37 9.04 14.84
N SER A 8 -1.97 10.30 14.99
CA SER A 8 -0.57 10.72 15.07
C SER A 8 0.14 10.27 16.35
N VAL A 9 -0.57 9.88 17.40
CA VAL A 9 0.04 9.48 18.70
C VAL A 9 0.42 8.01 18.75
N ARG A 10 0.72 7.40 17.59
CA ARG A 10 1.17 6.01 17.53
C ARG A 10 2.58 5.88 18.14
N PRO A 11 2.85 4.83 18.94
CA PRO A 11 4.19 4.58 19.48
C PRO A 11 5.26 4.36 18.40
N VAL A 12 4.88 3.75 17.28
CA VAL A 12 5.71 3.61 16.08
C VAL A 12 5.18 4.53 15.02
N GLN A 13 6.05 5.41 14.51
CA GLN A 13 5.67 6.37 13.48
C GLN A 13 5.26 5.66 12.19
N LEU A 14 4.24 6.18 11.53
CA LEU A 14 3.71 5.66 10.28
C LEU A 14 4.02 6.64 9.16
N GLU A 15 4.72 6.17 8.13
CA GLU A 15 4.93 6.89 6.88
C GLU A 15 3.87 6.44 5.86
N LEU A 16 3.09 7.39 5.33
CA LEU A 16 2.01 7.12 4.37
C LEU A 16 2.34 7.75 3.01
N HIS A 17 2.36 6.92 1.97
CA HIS A 17 2.55 7.36 0.59
C HIS A 17 1.32 6.98 -0.26
N ILE A 18 0.74 7.95 -0.97
CA ILE A 18 -0.41 7.74 -1.85
C ILE A 18 0.03 7.94 -3.30
N GLN A 19 -0.13 6.91 -4.12
CA GLN A 19 0.17 6.96 -5.55
C GLN A 19 -1.14 6.83 -6.35
N GLY A 20 -1.48 7.86 -7.11
CA GLY A 20 -2.68 7.88 -7.95
C GLY A 20 -2.45 7.24 -9.32
N PHE A 21 -3.47 6.54 -9.83
CA PHE A 21 -3.48 5.96 -11.18
C PHE A 21 -4.71 6.45 -11.94
N ASN A 22 -4.51 7.18 -13.04
CA ASN A 22 -5.59 7.86 -13.78
C ASN A 22 -6.36 6.95 -14.77
N MET A 23 -6.19 5.63 -14.69
CA MET A 23 -6.88 4.69 -15.57
C MET A 23 -8.24 4.32 -14.98
N THR A 24 -9.33 4.59 -15.73
CA THR A 24 -10.69 4.28 -15.29
C THR A 24 -10.96 2.77 -15.31
N HIS A 25 -10.54 2.09 -16.39
CA HIS A 25 -10.73 0.64 -16.56
C HIS A 25 -9.92 -0.16 -15.52
N ASN A 26 -10.63 -0.93 -14.70
CA ASN A 26 -10.06 -1.60 -13.53
C ASN A 26 -8.93 -2.58 -13.87
N ALA A 27 -9.12 -3.45 -14.87
CA ALA A 27 -8.10 -4.45 -15.21
C ALA A 27 -6.81 -3.79 -15.70
N SER A 28 -6.91 -2.76 -16.54
CA SER A 28 -5.75 -2.03 -17.06
C SER A 28 -5.02 -1.28 -15.93
N ARG A 29 -5.77 -0.67 -14.99
CA ARG A 29 -5.20 -0.03 -13.81
C ARG A 29 -4.40 -1.01 -12.95
N LEU A 30 -4.94 -2.20 -12.68
CA LEU A 30 -4.26 -3.22 -11.88
C LEU A 30 -2.97 -3.72 -12.53
N ILE A 31 -2.96 -3.89 -13.84
CA ILE A 31 -1.75 -4.26 -14.59
C ILE A 31 -0.71 -3.13 -14.50
N ALA A 32 -1.13 -1.87 -14.64
CA ALA A 32 -0.24 -0.73 -14.51
C ALA A 32 0.37 -0.59 -13.09
N MET A 33 -0.29 -1.11 -12.05
CA MET A 33 0.21 -1.11 -10.67
C MET A 33 1.28 -2.17 -10.40
N ALA A 34 1.43 -3.21 -11.24
CA ALA A 34 2.32 -4.34 -10.96
C ALA A 34 3.80 -3.95 -10.80
N LYS A 35 4.33 -3.15 -11.74
CA LYS A 35 5.73 -2.68 -11.68
C LYS A 35 5.96 -1.67 -10.53
N PRO A 36 5.10 -0.66 -10.33
CA PRO A 36 5.19 0.24 -9.18
C PRO A 36 5.18 -0.46 -7.82
N VAL A 37 4.42 -1.54 -7.64
CA VAL A 37 4.40 -2.32 -6.38
C VAL A 37 5.80 -2.87 -6.07
N TYR A 38 6.46 -3.50 -7.03
CA TYR A 38 7.83 -4.01 -6.83
C TYR A 38 8.83 -2.88 -6.55
N GLN A 39 8.71 -1.76 -7.27
CA GLN A 39 9.56 -0.59 -7.03
C GLN A 39 9.33 0.01 -5.63
N ALA A 40 8.10 0.00 -5.13
CA ALA A 40 7.77 0.47 -3.79
C ALA A 40 8.39 -0.42 -2.71
N ILE A 41 8.38 -1.75 -2.90
CA ILE A 41 9.07 -2.70 -2.01
C ILE A 41 10.56 -2.35 -1.93
N ASN A 42 11.24 -2.25 -3.08
CA ASN A 42 12.67 -1.94 -3.10
C ASN A 42 13.01 -0.56 -2.51
N ARG A 43 12.10 0.41 -2.65
CA ARG A 43 12.30 1.78 -2.13
C ARG A 43 12.11 1.86 -0.61
N HIS A 44 11.06 1.24 -0.08
CA HIS A 44 10.62 1.44 1.31
C HIS A 44 10.99 0.29 2.24
N SER A 45 11.22 -0.90 1.71
CA SER A 45 11.45 -2.11 2.52
C SER A 45 12.27 -3.17 1.76
N PRO A 46 13.51 -2.85 1.32
CA PRO A 46 14.30 -3.74 0.47
C PRO A 46 14.71 -5.06 1.14
N ASN A 47 14.83 -5.06 2.47
CA ASN A 47 15.38 -6.17 3.25
C ASN A 47 14.43 -6.65 4.36
N GLN A 48 13.18 -6.21 4.37
CA GLN A 48 12.20 -6.60 5.40
C GLN A 48 10.96 -7.23 4.74
N SER A 49 10.15 -7.90 5.54
CA SER A 49 8.93 -8.56 5.06
C SER A 49 7.86 -7.53 4.65
N VAL A 50 7.20 -7.76 3.52
CA VAL A 50 6.13 -6.90 3.00
C VAL A 50 4.84 -7.69 2.81
N ILE A 51 3.70 -7.05 3.08
CA ILE A 51 2.36 -7.56 2.81
C ILE A 51 1.74 -6.73 1.68
N VAL A 52 1.28 -7.40 0.61
CA VAL A 52 0.60 -6.76 -0.52
C VAL A 52 -0.87 -7.15 -0.51
N PHE A 53 -1.76 -6.19 -0.27
CA PHE A 53 -3.20 -6.40 -0.37
C PHE A 53 -3.67 -6.22 -1.82
N VAL A 54 -4.47 -7.18 -2.30
CA VAL A 54 -5.02 -7.20 -3.66
C VAL A 54 -6.55 -7.29 -3.62
N PRO A 55 -7.27 -6.79 -4.65
CA PRO A 55 -8.72 -6.64 -4.58
C PRO A 55 -9.51 -7.95 -4.76
N SER A 56 -8.86 -9.06 -5.12
CA SER A 56 -9.53 -10.36 -5.24
C SER A 56 -8.58 -11.53 -5.00
N ARG A 57 -9.13 -12.67 -4.57
CA ARG A 57 -8.40 -13.94 -4.41
C ARG A 57 -7.71 -14.40 -5.69
N LYS A 58 -8.23 -14.05 -6.87
CA LYS A 58 -7.61 -14.46 -8.15
C LYS A 58 -6.25 -13.78 -8.36
N LEU A 59 -6.09 -12.56 -7.86
CA LEU A 59 -4.86 -11.76 -8.01
C LEU A 59 -3.82 -12.03 -6.92
N SER A 60 -4.16 -12.80 -5.89
CA SER A 60 -3.23 -13.16 -4.81
C SER A 60 -2.39 -14.40 -5.13
N ARG A 61 -2.64 -15.03 -6.28
CA ARG A 61 -1.93 -16.22 -6.75
C ARG A 61 -0.85 -15.80 -7.71
#